data_AF-K1U6Q9-F1
#
_entry.id   AF-K1U6Q9-F1
#
_cell.length_a   1.000
_cell.length_b   1.000
_cell.length_c   1.000
_cell.angle_alpha   90.00
_cell.angle_beta   90.00
_cell.angle_gamma   90.00
#
_symmetry.space_group_name_H-M   'P 1'
#
loop_
_entity.id
_entity.type
_entity.pdbx_description
1 polymer ?
#
loop_
_entity_poly.entity_id
_entity_poly.type
_entity_poly.pdbx_seq_one_letter_code
_entity_poly.pdbx_strand_id
1 'polypeptide(L)'
;MLISKCCHDIDFLLWLASSRCRKISSFGSLRWYRRKNAPQGSAERCVACSVEQTCPYSAIDLYLTRRDWISNFDIPEGSTLDEVIEQQLHNGPYGRCVFRCDNNVVDNQVVTMEMASGVTVSLAMETFTLDDRRETHIRMTHGEIEGDERTLRIRK
;
A
#
# COMPACT_ATOMS: atom_id res chain seq x y z
N MET A 1 -3.40 4.96 -2.03
CA MET A 1 -3.10 4.19 -0.81
C MET A 1 -4.39 3.84 -0.06
N LEU A 2 -5.16 4.79 0.49
CA LEU A 2 -6.44 4.44 1.12
C LEU A 2 -7.40 3.72 0.15
N ILE A 3 -7.68 4.27 -1.03
CA ILE A 3 -8.57 3.62 -2.02
C ILE A 3 -7.90 2.41 -2.69
N SER A 4 -6.59 2.46 -2.91
CA SER A 4 -5.88 1.46 -3.72
C SER A 4 -5.40 0.23 -2.94
N LYS A 5 -5.32 0.31 -1.61
CA LYS A 5 -4.84 -0.79 -0.74
C LYS A 5 -5.74 -1.03 0.48
N CYS A 6 -6.37 0.01 1.03
CA CYS A 6 -7.12 -0.07 2.28
C CYS A 6 -8.63 0.17 2.14
N CYS A 7 -9.18 0.16 0.92
CA CYS A 7 -10.62 0.35 0.71
C CYS A 7 -11.41 -0.77 1.38
N HIS A 8 -10.95 -2.00 1.19
CA HIS A 8 -11.54 -3.18 1.78
C HIS A 8 -11.37 -3.25 3.30
N ASP A 9 -10.38 -2.55 3.88
CA ASP A 9 -10.22 -2.41 5.34
C ASP A 9 -11.34 -1.53 5.91
N ILE A 10 -11.67 -0.45 5.21
CA ILE A 10 -12.82 0.39 5.54
C ILE A 10 -14.12 -0.42 5.40
N ASP A 11 -14.29 -1.17 4.31
CA ASP A 11 -15.48 -2.01 4.12
C ASP A 11 -15.66 -3.01 5.26
N PHE A 12 -14.56 -3.67 5.67
CA PHE A 12 -14.55 -4.60 6.79
C PHE A 12 -14.92 -3.92 8.12
N LEU A 13 -14.37 -2.73 8.40
CA LEU A 13 -14.68 -1.97 9.61
C LEU A 13 -16.14 -1.49 9.64
N LEU A 14 -16.70 -1.08 8.50
CA LEU A 14 -18.10 -0.71 8.37
C LEU A 14 -19.03 -1.93 8.56
N TRP A 15 -18.64 -3.08 8.01
CA TRP A 15 -19.35 -4.34 8.20
C TRP A 15 -19.35 -4.77 9.68
N LEU A 16 -18.19 -4.75 10.35
CA LEU A 16 -18.07 -5.06 11.77
C LEU A 16 -18.88 -4.13 12.66
N ALA A 17 -18.84 -2.82 12.39
CA ALA A 17 -19.59 -1.84 13.16
C ALA A 17 -21.10 -1.91 12.91
N SER A 18 -21.53 -2.52 11.80
CA SER A 18 -22.92 -2.59 11.32
C SER A 18 -23.65 -1.25 11.47
N SER A 19 -22.94 -0.17 11.13
CA SER A 19 -23.38 1.20 11.39
C SER A 19 -22.82 2.14 10.34
N ARG A 20 -23.50 3.28 10.14
CA ARG A 20 -23.04 4.33 9.22
C ARG A 20 -22.02 5.23 9.93
N CYS A 21 -20.98 5.64 9.21
CA CYS A 21 -20.07 6.68 9.67
C CYS A 21 -20.79 8.03 9.69
N ARG A 22 -20.75 8.72 10.83
CA ARG A 22 -21.36 10.05 11.06
C ARG A 22 -20.34 11.16 10.85
N LYS A 23 -19.11 10.95 11.32
CA LYS A 23 -18.03 11.93 11.25
C LYS A 23 -16.72 11.20 10.98
N ILE A 24 -15.89 11.80 10.15
CA ILE A 24 -14.56 11.32 9.82
C ILE A 24 -13.56 12.44 9.99
N SER A 25 -12.37 12.08 10.47
CA SER A 25 -11.18 12.94 10.42
C SER A 25 -10.02 12.12 9.89
N SER A 26 -9.20 12.72 9.02
CA SER A 26 -8.05 12.04 8.45
C SER A 26 -6.85 12.97 8.34
N PHE A 27 -5.69 12.41 8.67
CA PHE A 27 -4.40 13.09 8.55
C PHE A 27 -3.45 12.13 7.86
N GLY A 28 -2.79 12.60 6.80
CA GLY A 28 -1.84 11.81 6.06
C GLY A 28 -0.96 12.70 5.22
N SER A 29 0.19 12.19 4.83
CA SER A 29 1.12 12.92 3.98
C SER A 29 1.96 11.97 3.16
N LEU A 30 2.39 12.42 1.98
CA LEU A 30 3.51 11.82 1.26
C LEU A 30 4.78 12.44 1.84
N ARG A 31 5.67 11.72 2.52
CA ARG A 31 6.90 12.30 3.13
C ARG A 31 8.19 11.77 2.52
N TRP A 32 8.26 10.47 2.30
CA TRP A 32 9.47 9.75 1.91
C TRP A 32 9.63 9.68 0.40
N TYR A 33 8.60 9.30 -0.35
CA TYR A 33 8.68 9.13 -1.81
C TYR A 33 8.61 10.46 -2.56
N ARG A 34 9.56 11.35 -2.26
CA ARG A 34 9.71 12.68 -2.85
C ARG A 34 11.09 12.79 -3.51
N ARG A 35 11.19 13.62 -4.56
CA ARG A 35 12.43 13.85 -5.30
C ARG A 35 13.62 14.26 -4.43
N LYS A 36 13.39 15.00 -3.34
CA LYS A 36 14.43 15.43 -2.39
C LYS A 36 15.06 14.27 -1.58
N ASN A 37 14.36 13.14 -1.45
CA ASN A 37 14.85 11.95 -0.75
C ASN A 37 15.34 10.89 -1.75
N ALA A 38 15.33 11.18 -3.06
CA ALA A 38 15.79 10.26 -4.07
C ALA A 38 17.28 9.94 -3.83
N PRO A 39 17.69 8.66 -3.80
CA PRO A 39 19.10 8.29 -3.62
C PRO A 39 19.99 8.94 -4.67
N GLN A 40 21.22 9.31 -4.29
CA GLN A 40 22.20 9.77 -5.26
C GLN A 40 22.47 8.67 -6.29
N GLY A 41 22.51 9.02 -7.58
CA GLY A 41 22.61 8.05 -8.68
C GLY A 41 21.28 7.42 -9.14
N SER A 42 20.17 7.73 -8.46
CA SER A 42 18.85 7.35 -8.98
C SER A 42 18.49 8.10 -10.26
N ALA A 43 17.86 7.40 -11.21
CA ALA A 43 17.37 7.95 -12.46
C ALA A 43 15.83 8.03 -12.50
N GLU A 44 15.26 8.70 -13.50
CA GLU A 44 13.80 8.79 -13.71
C GLU A 44 13.16 7.41 -13.91
N ARG A 45 13.92 6.44 -14.43
CA ARG A 45 13.49 5.06 -14.67
C ARG A 45 14.49 4.06 -14.12
N CYS A 46 14.00 2.92 -13.62
CA CYS A 46 14.85 1.91 -12.99
C CYS A 46 15.89 1.33 -13.96
N VAL A 47 15.54 1.15 -15.24
CA VAL A 47 16.45 0.67 -16.30
C VAL A 47 17.68 1.55 -16.53
N ALA A 48 17.67 2.80 -16.08
CA ALA A 48 18.78 3.74 -16.21
C ALA A 48 19.42 4.09 -14.85
N CYS A 49 19.04 3.39 -13.77
CA CYS A 49 19.37 3.75 -12.40
C CYS A 49 20.65 3.04 -11.92
N SER A 50 21.67 3.78 -11.47
CA SER A 50 22.94 3.18 -11.05
C SER A 50 22.88 2.50 -9.67
N VAL A 51 21.82 2.77 -8.89
CA VAL A 51 21.61 2.18 -7.56
C VAL A 51 20.55 1.07 -7.57
N GLU A 52 20.13 0.64 -8.75
CA GLU A 52 19.05 -0.32 -8.95
C GLU A 52 19.25 -1.62 -8.14
N GLN A 53 20.45 -2.20 -8.17
CA GLN A 53 20.80 -3.47 -7.53
C GLN A 53 20.66 -3.49 -6.00
N THR A 54 20.66 -2.33 -5.34
CA THR A 54 20.49 -2.21 -3.88
C THR A 54 19.21 -1.46 -3.51
N CYS A 55 18.43 -1.05 -4.50
CA CYS A 55 17.20 -0.31 -4.28
C CYS A 55 16.07 -1.27 -3.89
N PRO A 56 15.42 -1.11 -2.72
CA PRO A 56 14.29 -1.96 -2.33
C PRO A 56 13.05 -1.77 -3.21
N TYR A 57 13.05 -0.75 -4.08
CA TYR A 57 11.97 -0.40 -5.00
C TYR A 57 12.35 -0.60 -6.47
N SER A 58 13.38 -1.39 -6.76
CA SER A 58 13.76 -1.67 -8.15
C SER A 58 12.62 -2.37 -8.89
N ALA A 59 12.11 -1.72 -9.93
CA ALA A 59 11.12 -2.33 -10.82
C ALA A 59 11.72 -3.50 -11.63
N ILE A 60 13.02 -3.48 -11.91
CA ILE A 60 13.70 -4.60 -12.60
C ILE A 60 13.68 -5.82 -11.68
N ASP A 61 14.14 -5.66 -10.44
CA ASP A 61 14.14 -6.75 -9.46
C ASP A 61 12.72 -7.28 -9.21
N LEU A 62 11.75 -6.38 -8.97
CA LEU A 62 10.36 -6.76 -8.73
C LEU A 62 9.77 -7.58 -9.88
N TYR A 63 9.84 -7.07 -11.12
CA TYR A 63 9.07 -7.64 -12.24
C TYR A 63 9.84 -8.68 -13.06
N LEU A 64 11.16 -8.55 -13.23
CA LEU A 64 11.96 -9.49 -14.02
C LEU A 64 12.62 -10.58 -13.17
N THR A 65 13.20 -10.21 -12.02
CA THR A 65 13.96 -11.16 -11.18
C THR A 65 13.02 -11.97 -10.29
N ARG A 66 12.24 -11.31 -9.44
CA ARG A 66 11.34 -11.96 -8.47
C ARG A 66 10.02 -12.41 -9.07
N ARG A 67 9.62 -11.81 -10.21
CA ARG A 67 8.32 -12.06 -10.84
C ARG A 67 7.14 -11.74 -9.91
N ASP A 68 7.30 -10.73 -9.04
CA ASP A 68 6.26 -10.28 -8.13
C ASP A 68 5.26 -9.37 -8.85
N TRP A 69 3.97 -9.48 -8.50
CA TRP A 69 2.89 -8.61 -9.00
C TRP A 69 2.71 -8.61 -10.54
N ILE A 70 3.25 -9.61 -11.23
CA ILE A 70 3.20 -9.71 -12.70
C ILE A 70 1.79 -9.98 -13.25
N SER A 71 0.86 -10.43 -12.40
CA SER A 71 -0.55 -10.61 -12.77
C SER A 71 -1.26 -9.29 -13.07
N ASN A 72 -0.64 -8.15 -12.72
CA ASN A 72 -1.21 -6.82 -12.97
C ASN A 72 -0.93 -6.29 -14.38
N PHE A 73 -0.13 -7.00 -15.17
CA PHE A 73 0.13 -6.61 -16.55
C PHE A 73 -0.95 -7.18 -17.47
N ASP A 74 -1.58 -6.30 -18.24
CA ASP A 74 -2.42 -6.70 -19.35
C ASP A 74 -1.52 -7.20 -20.50
N ILE A 75 -1.72 -8.45 -20.91
CA ILE A 75 -0.93 -9.09 -21.98
C ILE A 75 -1.76 -9.06 -23.26
N PRO A 76 -1.40 -8.23 -24.26
CA PRO A 76 -2.08 -8.20 -25.55
C PRO A 76 -1.96 -9.53 -26.29
N GLU A 77 -2.95 -9.84 -27.14
CA GLU A 77 -2.87 -11.01 -28.01
C GLU A 77 -1.63 -10.95 -28.91
N GLY A 78 -0.86 -12.04 -28.94
CA GLY A 78 0.38 -12.13 -29.72
C GLY A 78 1.62 -11.55 -29.03
N SER A 79 1.51 -11.05 -27.80
CA SER A 79 2.67 -10.63 -26.98
C SER A 79 2.94 -11.62 -25.85
N THR A 80 4.20 -11.69 -25.45
CA THR A 80 4.63 -12.40 -24.25
C THR A 80 4.63 -11.46 -23.03
N LEU A 81 4.54 -12.04 -21.84
CA LEU A 81 4.68 -11.27 -20.59
C LEU A 81 6.02 -10.54 -20.51
N ASP A 82 7.12 -11.16 -20.96
CA ASP A 82 8.46 -10.58 -20.90
C ASP A 82 8.57 -9.33 -21.77
N GLU A 83 8.04 -9.38 -23.00
CA GLU A 83 7.97 -8.21 -23.90
C GLU A 83 7.15 -7.07 -23.28
N VAL A 84 6.03 -7.39 -22.63
CA VAL A 84 5.19 -6.39 -21.95
C VAL A 84 5.95 -5.79 -20.77
N ILE A 85 6.60 -6.60 -19.92
CA ILE A 85 7.37 -6.09 -18.78
C ILE A 85 8.51 -5.19 -19.28
N GLU A 86 9.26 -5.60 -20.30
CA GLU A 86 10.33 -4.79 -20.88
C GLU A 86 9.80 -3.45 -21.40
N GLN A 87 8.71 -3.47 -22.17
CA GLN A 87 8.07 -2.25 -22.66
C GLN A 87 7.63 -1.33 -21.50
N GLN A 88 7.07 -1.90 -20.43
CA GLN A 88 6.59 -1.14 -19.27
C GLN A 88 7.74 -0.56 -18.44
N LEU A 89 8.85 -1.27 -18.35
CA LEU A 89 10.08 -0.79 -17.71
C LEU A 89 10.70 0.38 -18.48
N HIS A 90 10.71 0.32 -19.82
CA HIS A 90 11.30 1.37 -20.65
C HIS A 90 10.38 2.57 -20.89
N ASN A 91 9.08 2.35 -21.04
CA ASN A 91 8.15 3.39 -21.51
C ASN A 91 6.90 3.54 -20.64
N GLY A 92 6.43 2.47 -19.99
CA GLY A 92 5.19 2.48 -19.21
C GLY A 92 5.29 3.06 -17.78
N PRO A 93 4.18 3.05 -17.01
CA PRO A 93 4.17 3.48 -15.60
C PRO A 93 5.06 2.63 -14.68
N TYR A 94 5.20 1.33 -14.95
CA TYR A 94 5.86 0.38 -14.03
C TYR A 94 7.39 0.52 -13.97
N GLY A 95 8.01 1.19 -14.94
CA GLY A 95 9.46 1.44 -14.91
C GLY A 95 9.91 2.70 -14.18
N ARG A 96 8.98 3.56 -13.75
CA ARG A 96 9.31 4.88 -13.20
C ARG A 96 9.83 4.78 -11.78
N CYS A 97 10.84 5.60 -11.44
CA CYS A 97 11.36 5.65 -10.08
C CYS A 97 10.32 6.25 -9.13
N VAL A 98 10.05 5.56 -8.02
CA VAL A 98 9.07 5.99 -6.99
C VAL A 98 9.39 7.37 -6.37
N PHE A 99 10.65 7.82 -6.39
CA PHE A 99 11.05 9.16 -5.93
C PHE A 99 11.04 10.22 -7.03
N ARG A 100 11.02 9.81 -8.30
CA ARG A 100 11.12 10.70 -9.47
C ARG A 100 9.93 10.52 -10.41
N CYS A 101 8.77 10.24 -9.85
CA CYS A 101 7.50 10.29 -10.56
C CYS A 101 6.61 11.38 -9.97
N ASP A 102 5.46 11.59 -10.60
CA ASP A 102 4.40 12.49 -10.17
C ASP A 102 3.52 11.87 -9.07
N ASN A 103 4.13 11.05 -8.19
CA ASN A 103 3.42 10.43 -7.08
C ASN A 103 2.94 11.49 -6.09
N ASN A 104 1.64 11.49 -5.82
CA ASN A 104 0.98 12.32 -4.81
C ASN A 104 0.28 11.48 -3.74
N VAL A 105 0.47 10.16 -3.77
CA VAL A 105 -0.15 9.22 -2.85
C VAL A 105 0.56 9.27 -1.50
N VAL A 106 -0.21 9.36 -0.41
CA VAL A 106 0.30 9.35 0.96
C VAL A 106 1.07 8.06 1.27
N ASP A 107 2.18 8.16 2.02
CA ASP A 107 2.92 6.98 2.52
C ASP A 107 2.59 6.64 3.98
N ASN A 108 1.88 7.54 4.66
CA ASN A 108 1.28 7.37 5.98
C ASN A 108 -0.10 8.05 6.01
N GLN A 109 -1.09 7.42 6.61
CA GLN A 109 -2.40 8.04 6.87
C GLN A 109 -3.08 7.41 8.07
N VAL A 110 -3.64 8.26 8.92
CA VAL A 110 -4.57 7.88 9.98
C VAL A 110 -5.96 8.39 9.62
N VAL A 111 -6.96 7.53 9.84
CA VAL A 111 -8.38 7.82 9.67
C VAL A 111 -9.09 7.47 10.97
N THR A 112 -9.84 8.42 11.52
CA THR A 112 -10.69 8.19 12.69
C THR A 112 -12.14 8.44 12.32
N MET A 113 -13.01 7.54 12.75
CA MET A 113 -14.43 7.56 12.41
C MET A 113 -15.27 7.48 13.68
N GLU A 114 -16.33 8.27 13.71
CA GLU A 114 -17.40 8.16 14.68
C GLU A 114 -18.63 7.57 14.00
N MET A 115 -19.09 6.43 14.49
CA MET A 115 -20.23 5.70 13.93
C MET A 115 -21.55 6.17 14.55
N ALA A 116 -22.66 6.03 13.85
CA ALA A 116 -23.99 6.39 14.35
C ALA A 116 -24.41 5.57 15.58
N SER A 117 -23.85 4.36 15.75
CA SER A 117 -24.02 3.51 16.94
C SER A 117 -23.23 3.99 18.16
N GLY A 118 -22.36 5.00 18.02
CA GLY A 118 -21.43 5.44 19.06
C GLY A 118 -20.09 4.68 19.07
N VAL A 119 -19.93 3.65 18.24
CA VAL A 119 -18.63 2.99 18.04
C VAL A 119 -17.62 3.98 17.46
N THR A 120 -16.38 3.94 17.96
CA THR A 120 -15.27 4.72 17.43
C THR A 120 -14.28 3.80 16.72
N VAL A 121 -13.81 4.19 15.55
CA VAL A 121 -12.86 3.41 14.76
C VAL A 121 -11.61 4.24 14.48
N SER A 122 -10.44 3.62 14.56
CA SER A 122 -9.17 4.20 14.13
C SER A 122 -8.48 3.22 13.19
N LEU A 123 -8.12 3.69 11.99
CA LEU A 123 -7.34 2.97 11.00
C LEU A 123 -6.04 3.73 10.76
N ALA A 124 -4.92 3.04 10.88
CA ALA A 124 -3.60 3.53 10.49
C ALA A 124 -3.07 2.69 9.33
N MET A 125 -2.60 3.35 8.28
CA MET A 125 -1.99 2.74 7.12
C MET A 125 -0.60 3.35 6.96
N GLU A 126 0.42 2.49 7.03
CA GLU A 126 1.83 2.88 7.10
C GLU A 126 2.65 2.04 6.13
N THR A 127 3.57 2.69 5.41
CA THR A 127 4.45 1.98 4.46
C THR A 127 5.74 1.45 5.12
N PHE A 128 6.13 2.00 6.27
CA PHE A 128 7.41 1.69 6.93
C PHE A 128 7.24 0.67 8.06
N THR A 129 6.66 -0.48 7.73
CA THR A 129 6.52 -1.62 8.63
C THR A 129 7.43 -2.76 8.19
N LEU A 130 7.89 -3.58 9.13
CA LEU A 130 8.67 -4.78 8.83
C LEU A 130 7.80 -5.98 8.42
N ASP A 131 6.51 -5.91 8.77
CA ASP A 131 5.50 -6.89 8.41
C ASP A 131 4.45 -6.24 7.47
N ASP A 132 3.97 -7.00 6.47
CA ASP A 132 2.84 -6.64 5.61
C ASP A 132 1.57 -7.33 6.12
N ARG A 133 1.16 -7.01 7.36
CA ARG A 133 -0.03 -7.60 7.99
C ARG A 133 -0.94 -6.53 8.54
N ARG A 134 -2.23 -6.85 8.60
CA ARG A 134 -3.23 -6.08 9.34
C ARG A 134 -3.25 -6.50 10.79
N GLU A 135 -3.07 -5.52 11.65
CA GLU A 135 -3.33 -5.65 13.07
C GLU A 135 -4.71 -5.07 13.38
N THR A 136 -5.55 -5.85 14.05
CA THR A 136 -6.91 -5.45 14.41
C THR A 136 -7.14 -5.65 15.90
N HIS A 137 -7.65 -4.61 16.57
CA HIS A 137 -8.05 -4.68 17.98
C HIS A 137 -9.50 -4.24 18.15
N ILE A 138 -10.37 -5.18 18.51
CA ILE A 138 -11.80 -4.94 18.74
C ILE A 138 -12.05 -5.00 20.25
N ARG A 139 -12.63 -3.94 20.81
CA ARG A 139 -12.92 -3.85 22.25
C ARG A 139 -14.43 -3.75 22.46
N MET A 140 -14.95 -4.57 23.37
CA MET A 140 -16.38 -4.71 23.67
C MET A 140 -16.58 -4.67 25.19
N THR A 141 -17.82 -4.64 25.64
CA THR A 141 -18.18 -4.51 27.06
C THR A 141 -17.79 -5.73 27.92
N HIS A 142 -17.60 -6.89 27.31
CA HIS A 142 -17.31 -8.17 28.01
C HIS A 142 -16.11 -8.90 27.39
N GLY A 143 -15.16 -8.14 26.85
CA GLY A 143 -13.95 -8.72 26.27
C GLY A 143 -13.40 -7.95 25.07
N GLU A 144 -12.35 -8.52 24.49
CA GLU A 144 -11.62 -7.96 23.37
C GLU A 144 -11.05 -9.05 22.46
N ILE A 145 -10.84 -8.70 21.19
CA ILE A 145 -10.27 -9.56 20.17
C ILE A 145 -9.07 -8.83 19.56
N GLU A 146 -7.93 -9.51 19.52
CA GLU A 146 -6.73 -9.07 18.81
C GLU A 146 -6.47 -10.02 17.64
N GLY A 147 -6.11 -9.48 16.48
CA GLY A 147 -5.75 -10.27 15.31
C GLY A 147 -4.56 -9.67 14.55
N ASP A 148 -3.75 -10.54 13.96
CA ASP A 148 -2.53 -10.20 13.19
C ASP A 148 -2.51 -10.89 11.79
N GLU A 149 -3.69 -11.07 11.20
CA GLU A 149 -4.00 -11.89 10.01
C GLU A 149 -3.75 -13.40 10.13
N ARG A 150 -2.92 -13.85 11.07
CA ARG A 150 -2.59 -15.28 11.23
C ARG A 150 -3.29 -15.90 12.42
N THR A 151 -3.43 -15.14 13.49
CA THR A 151 -3.96 -15.60 14.76
C THR A 151 -5.03 -14.64 15.25
N LEU A 152 -6.02 -15.19 15.97
CA LEU A 152 -7.00 -14.42 16.73
C LEU A 152 -6.85 -14.77 18.20
N ARG A 153 -6.68 -13.76 19.04
CA ARG A 153 -6.64 -13.89 20.50
C ARG A 153 -7.90 -13.27 21.07
N ILE A 154 -8.68 -14.08 21.79
CA ILE A 154 -9.94 -13.67 22.40
C ILE A 154 -9.74 -13.61 23.91
N ARG A 155 -10.02 -12.46 24.51
CA ARG A 155 -9.99 -12.24 25.96
C ARG A 155 -11.40 -11.90 26.42
N LYS A 156 -11.91 -12.62 27.42
CA LYS A 156 -13.26 -12.46 27.99
C LYS A 156 -13.16 -11.91 29.39
#